data_AF-A0A930W145-F1
#
_entry.id   AF-A0A930W145-F1
#
_cell.length_a   1.000
_cell.length_b   1.000
_cell.length_c   1.000
_cell.angle_alpha   90.00
_cell.angle_beta   90.00
_cell.angle_gamma   90.00
#
_symmetry.space_group_name_H-M   'P 1'
#
loop_
_entity.id
_entity.type
_entity.pdbx_description
1 polymer ?
#
loop_
_entity_poly.entity_id
_entity_poly.type
_entity_poly.pdbx_seq_one_letter_code
_entity_poly.pdbx_strand_id
1 'polypeptide(L)'
;MKHGFELLNDPFLNKGTAFTTKEREKYGLVGLLPPCVQTIDQQADQAYENYLTKADNEAKRHYLMRLFSENRTLFYNLFSKHLEEFMPVVYDPTIAPDIEYYSERFVDSQYACFLSADRPEDVETSLQNAADGRDIDLIVVSDAEAILGIGDWGTNGVEISVGKLMVYTAAAGIDPH
;
A
#
# COMPACT_ATOMS: atom_id res chain seq x y z
N MET A 1 -15.29 12.73 -9.64
CA MET A 1 -13.89 13.21 -9.59
C MET A 1 -13.65 13.69 -8.18
N LYS A 2 -12.62 13.17 -7.48
CA LYS A 2 -12.37 13.49 -6.07
C LYS A 2 -11.74 14.89 -5.93
N HIS A 3 -12.03 15.59 -4.83
CA HIS A 3 -11.54 16.95 -4.53
C HIS A 3 -11.09 17.05 -3.07
N GLY A 4 -10.29 18.08 -2.74
CA GLY A 4 -9.90 18.37 -1.36
C GLY A 4 -9.28 17.16 -0.65
N PHE A 5 -9.68 16.93 0.61
CA PHE A 5 -9.20 15.80 1.39
C PHE A 5 -9.61 14.43 0.84
N GLU A 6 -10.72 14.31 0.10
CA GLU A 6 -11.09 13.02 -0.52
C GLU A 6 -10.05 12.58 -1.57
N LEU A 7 -9.47 13.54 -2.30
CA LEU A 7 -8.39 13.25 -3.25
C LEU A 7 -7.07 12.97 -2.53
N LEU A 8 -6.77 13.69 -1.44
CA LEU A 8 -5.55 13.47 -0.66
C LEU A 8 -5.56 12.13 0.09
N ASN A 9 -6.74 11.65 0.48
CA ASN A 9 -6.93 10.38 1.19
C ASN A 9 -7.09 9.18 0.25
N ASP A 10 -7.08 9.39 -1.07
CA ASP A 10 -7.06 8.31 -2.05
C ASP A 10 -5.62 8.00 -2.45
N PRO A 11 -5.02 6.89 -1.99
CA PRO A 11 -3.62 6.58 -2.24
C PRO A 11 -3.30 6.23 -3.69
N PHE A 12 -4.32 5.93 -4.51
CA PHE A 12 -4.15 5.70 -5.93
C PHE A 12 -4.05 7.02 -6.72
N LEU A 13 -4.64 8.10 -6.21
CA LEU A 13 -4.71 9.39 -6.90
C LEU A 13 -3.86 10.49 -6.23
N ASN A 14 -3.49 10.30 -4.97
CA ASN A 14 -2.73 11.27 -4.20
C ASN A 14 -1.31 11.43 -4.77
N LYS A 15 -0.93 12.68 -5.04
CA LYS A 15 0.42 13.07 -5.45
C LYS A 15 1.19 13.82 -4.36
N GLY A 16 0.55 14.09 -3.22
CA GLY A 16 1.10 14.91 -2.14
C GLY A 16 1.60 16.26 -2.65
N THR A 17 2.82 16.62 -2.28
CA THR A 17 3.47 17.87 -2.72
C THR A 17 3.74 17.96 -4.23
N ALA A 18 3.60 16.89 -5.00
CA ALA A 18 3.76 16.88 -6.45
C ALA A 18 2.52 17.33 -7.23
N PHE A 19 1.38 17.61 -6.58
CA PHE A 19 0.30 18.33 -7.24
C PHE A 19 0.80 19.72 -7.69
N THR A 20 0.71 19.98 -8.99
CA THR A 20 1.07 21.27 -9.59
C THR A 20 0.14 22.38 -9.11
N THR A 21 0.55 23.65 -9.20
CA THR A 21 -0.29 24.80 -8.84
C THR A 21 -1.65 24.76 -9.53
N LYS A 22 -1.69 24.41 -10.82
CA LYS A 22 -2.92 24.27 -11.60
C LYS A 22 -3.82 23.13 -11.10
N GLU A 23 -3.25 21.99 -10.75
CA GLU A 23 -4.01 20.88 -10.16
C GLU A 23 -4.54 21.25 -8.78
N ARG A 24 -3.76 21.99 -7.97
CA ARG A 24 -4.21 22.45 -6.65
C ARG A 24 -5.39 23.40 -6.76
N GLU A 25 -5.38 24.34 -7.70
CA GLU A 25 -6.54 25.20 -7.99
C GLU A 25 -7.74 24.38 -8.47
N LYS A 26 -7.53 23.50 -9.46
CA LYS A 26 -8.59 22.68 -10.05
C LYS A 26 -9.27 21.74 -9.06
N TYR A 27 -8.50 21.11 -8.18
CA TYR A 27 -8.99 20.08 -7.26
C TYR A 27 -9.28 20.60 -5.84
N GLY A 28 -9.19 21.92 -5.62
CA GLY A 28 -9.50 22.53 -4.32
C GLY A 28 -8.46 22.19 -3.23
N LEU A 29 -7.18 22.13 -3.59
CA LEU A 29 -6.06 21.82 -2.68
C LEU A 29 -5.27 23.07 -2.26
N VAL A 30 -5.64 24.26 -2.74
CA VAL A 30 -5.01 25.52 -2.33
C VAL A 30 -5.16 25.70 -0.82
N GLY A 31 -4.03 25.82 -0.11
CA GLY A 31 -3.99 25.92 1.35
C GLY A 31 -4.00 24.58 2.10
N LEU A 32 -4.16 23.45 1.42
CA LEU A 32 -4.16 22.10 2.04
C LEU A 32 -2.78 21.41 2.01
N LEU A 33 -1.84 21.96 1.25
CA LEU A 33 -0.48 21.42 1.08
C LEU A 33 0.57 22.52 1.28
N PRO A 34 1.80 22.18 1.73
CA PRO A 34 2.91 23.11 1.74
C PRO A 34 3.11 23.79 0.37
N PRO A 35 3.50 25.08 0.32
CA PRO A 35 3.50 25.85 -0.93
C PRO A 35 4.52 25.35 -1.96
N CYS A 36 5.58 24.66 -1.53
CA CYS A 36 6.56 24.07 -2.45
C CYS A 36 5.91 22.95 -3.26
N VAL A 37 6.16 22.95 -4.58
CA VAL A 37 5.80 21.85 -5.48
C VAL A 37 7.06 21.02 -5.70
N GLN A 38 7.02 19.73 -5.35
CA GLN A 38 8.13 18.82 -5.54
C GLN A 38 7.95 17.98 -6.80
N THR A 39 9.04 17.57 -7.44
CA THR A 39 9.02 16.47 -8.40
C THR A 39 8.91 15.12 -7.67
N ILE A 40 8.51 14.07 -8.38
CA ILE A 40 8.47 12.73 -7.80
C ILE A 40 9.86 12.26 -7.32
N ASP A 41 10.93 12.67 -7.99
CA ASP A 41 12.30 12.33 -7.58
C ASP A 41 12.68 13.04 -6.27
N GLN A 42 12.32 14.31 -6.11
CA GLN A 42 12.55 15.04 -4.85
C GLN A 42 11.76 14.42 -3.69
N GLN A 43 10.53 13.95 -3.95
CA GLN A 43 9.76 13.22 -2.96
C GLN A 43 10.40 11.87 -2.62
N ALA A 44 10.91 11.15 -3.62
CA ALA A 44 11.58 9.86 -3.44
C ALA A 44 12.88 10.02 -2.62
N ASP A 45 13.71 11.00 -2.93
CA ASP A 45 14.94 11.30 -2.18
C ASP A 45 14.62 11.59 -0.71
N GLN A 46 13.65 12.48 -0.45
CA GLN A 46 13.20 12.79 0.91
C GLN A 46 12.62 11.55 1.63
N ALA A 47 11.85 10.73 0.91
CA ALA A 47 11.28 9.52 1.47
C ALA A 47 12.35 8.48 1.82
N TYR A 48 13.39 8.36 0.99
CA TYR A 48 14.54 7.49 1.22
C TYR A 48 15.38 7.95 2.41
N GLU A 49 15.66 9.26 2.52
CA GLU A 49 16.35 9.83 3.69
C GLU A 49 15.59 9.50 4.99
N ASN A 50 14.27 9.67 5.00
CA ASN A 50 13.44 9.29 6.14
C ASN A 50 13.49 7.78 6.44
N TYR A 51 13.51 6.93 5.42
CA TYR A 51 13.67 5.49 5.58
C TYR A 51 15.03 5.13 6.23
N LEU A 52 16.10 5.81 5.86
CA LEU A 52 17.43 5.59 6.45
C LEU A 52 17.51 5.98 7.94
N THR A 53 16.62 6.85 8.43
CA THR A 53 16.57 7.22 9.86
C THR A 53 15.94 6.14 10.76
N LYS A 54 15.32 5.11 10.19
CA LYS A 54 14.61 4.08 10.96
C LYS A 54 15.60 3.10 11.60
N ALA A 55 15.34 2.75 12.86
CA ALA A 55 16.28 2.03 13.72
C ALA A 55 16.55 0.59 13.26
N ASP A 56 15.52 -0.10 12.76
CA ASP A 56 15.55 -1.51 12.37
C ASP A 56 14.60 -1.78 11.20
N ASN A 57 14.57 -3.03 10.74
CA ASN A 57 13.76 -3.43 9.58
C ASN A 57 12.25 -3.36 9.85
N GLU A 58 11.78 -3.59 11.08
CA GLU A 58 10.36 -3.46 11.41
C GLU A 58 9.92 -1.99 11.27
N ALA A 59 10.67 -1.06 11.87
CA ALA A 59 10.41 0.38 11.74
C ALA A 59 10.52 0.87 10.29
N LYS A 60 11.44 0.29 9.50
CA LYS A 60 11.55 0.55 8.05
C LYS A 60 10.32 0.04 7.30
N ARG A 61 9.84 -1.17 7.58
CA ARG A 61 8.64 -1.73 6.97
C ARG A 61 7.43 -0.87 7.27
N HIS A 62 7.19 -0.52 8.53
CA HIS A 62 6.07 0.35 8.93
C HIS A 62 6.08 1.69 8.20
N TYR A 63 7.26 2.29 8.01
CA TYR A 63 7.41 3.51 7.22
C TYR A 63 7.02 3.31 5.75
N LEU A 64 7.51 2.23 5.12
CA LEU A 64 7.18 1.91 3.72
C LEU A 64 5.69 1.58 3.54
N MET A 65 5.07 0.87 4.49
CA MET A 65 3.64 0.55 4.45
C MET A 65 2.77 1.79 4.65
N ARG A 66 3.20 2.73 5.51
CA ARG A 66 2.54 4.03 5.60
C ARG A 66 2.59 4.77 4.27
N LEU A 67 3.74 4.79 3.62
CA LEU A 67 3.89 5.43 2.30
C LEU A 67 2.97 4.76 1.26
N PHE A 68 2.89 3.43 1.27
CA PHE A 68 1.97 2.66 0.43
C PHE A 68 0.50 3.02 0.65
N SER A 69 0.07 3.14 1.92
CA SER A 69 -1.31 3.51 2.28
C SER A 69 -1.66 4.98 2.00
N GLU A 70 -0.67 5.86 1.80
CA GLU A 70 -0.89 7.29 1.56
C GLU A 70 -0.69 7.69 0.07
N ASN A 71 0.29 7.09 -0.63
CA ASN A 71 0.65 7.45 -2.00
C ASN A 71 1.35 6.28 -2.72
N ARG A 72 0.57 5.48 -3.45
CA ARG A 72 1.07 4.29 -4.16
C ARG A 72 2.05 4.64 -5.27
N THR A 73 1.82 5.74 -6.00
CA THR A 73 2.73 6.16 -7.07
C THR A 73 4.13 6.47 -6.54
N LEU A 74 4.23 7.20 -5.42
CA LEU A 74 5.50 7.51 -4.78
C LEU A 74 6.14 6.25 -4.18
N PHE A 75 5.35 5.41 -3.50
CA PHE A 75 5.83 4.13 -2.98
C PHE A 75 6.49 3.28 -4.06
N TYR A 76 5.82 3.03 -5.19
CA TYR A 76 6.37 2.19 -6.26
C TYR A 76 7.51 2.87 -7.03
N ASN A 77 7.48 4.21 -7.20
CA ASN A 77 8.61 4.93 -7.75
C ASN A 77 9.87 4.73 -6.89
N LEU A 78 9.75 4.88 -5.57
CA LEU A 78 10.85 4.66 -4.65
C LEU A 78 11.28 3.17 -4.62
N PHE A 79 10.33 2.24 -4.52
CA PHE A 79 10.63 0.81 -4.46
C PHE A 79 11.39 0.34 -5.72
N SER A 80 10.98 0.78 -6.91
CA SER A 80 11.68 0.41 -8.15
C SER A 80 13.16 0.84 -8.18
N LYS A 81 13.53 1.91 -7.47
CA LYS A 81 14.91 2.42 -7.38
C LYS A 81 15.75 1.64 -6.36
N HIS A 82 15.11 0.98 -5.40
CA HIS A 82 15.74 0.29 -4.26
C HIS A 82 15.27 -1.17 -4.12
N LEU A 83 14.94 -1.83 -5.24
CA LEU A 83 14.26 -3.14 -5.24
C LEU A 83 14.99 -4.17 -4.37
N GLU A 84 16.29 -4.38 -4.59
CA GLU A 84 17.08 -5.37 -3.83
C GLU A 84 17.13 -5.07 -2.32
N GLU A 85 17.18 -3.78 -1.96
CA GLU A 85 17.23 -3.34 -0.56
C GLU A 85 15.88 -3.48 0.13
N PHE A 86 14.79 -3.16 -0.57
CA PHE A 86 13.45 -3.09 0.02
C PHE A 86 12.74 -4.44 0.03
N MET A 87 13.08 -5.35 -0.89
CA MET A 87 12.50 -6.70 -0.93
C MET A 87 12.55 -7.44 0.42
N PRO A 88 13.70 -7.56 1.12
CA PRO A 88 13.75 -8.24 2.42
C PRO A 88 13.09 -7.47 3.57
N VAL A 89 12.73 -6.20 3.37
CA VAL A 89 12.05 -5.35 4.36
C VAL A 89 10.54 -5.41 4.19
N VAL A 90 10.04 -5.38 2.96
CA VAL A 90 8.59 -5.41 2.67
C VAL A 90 8.02 -6.83 2.79
N TYR A 91 8.81 -7.82 2.38
CA TYR A 91 8.42 -9.23 2.34
C TYR A 91 9.23 -10.03 3.38
N ASP A 92 9.66 -11.25 3.04
CA ASP A 92 10.38 -12.13 3.95
C ASP A 92 11.82 -11.65 4.24
N PRO A 93 12.31 -11.75 5.49
CA PRO A 93 11.63 -12.27 6.69
C PRO A 93 10.87 -11.22 7.52
N THR A 94 10.98 -9.93 7.17
CA THR A 94 10.52 -8.80 8.00
C THR A 94 8.99 -8.69 8.10
N ILE A 95 8.25 -9.31 7.18
CA ILE A 95 6.78 -9.33 7.21
C ILE A 95 6.19 -10.15 8.35
N ALA A 96 6.94 -11.09 8.93
CA ALA A 96 6.40 -12.05 9.89
C ALA A 96 5.72 -11.39 11.11
N PRO A 97 6.32 -10.42 11.84
CA PRO A 97 5.65 -9.78 12.96
C PRO A 97 4.35 -9.06 12.57
N ASP A 98 4.29 -8.47 11.38
CA ASP A 98 3.08 -7.77 10.92
C ASP A 98 1.95 -8.76 10.60
N ILE A 99 2.27 -10.00 10.23
CA ILE A 99 1.31 -11.11 10.18
C ILE A 99 0.93 -11.52 11.61
N GLU A 100 1.89 -11.84 12.47
CA GLU A 100 1.60 -12.34 13.83
C GLU A 100 0.68 -11.40 14.61
N TYR A 101 0.89 -10.09 14.46
CA TYR A 101 0.15 -9.04 15.17
C TYR A 101 -0.90 -8.30 14.32
N TYR A 102 -1.26 -8.79 13.12
CA TYR A 102 -2.15 -8.07 12.19
C TYR A 102 -3.45 -7.60 12.85
N SER A 103 -4.18 -8.52 13.50
CA SER A 103 -5.46 -8.18 14.17
C SER A 103 -5.27 -7.19 15.32
N GLU A 104 -4.16 -7.26 16.05
CA GLU A 104 -3.87 -6.34 17.16
C GLU A 104 -3.49 -4.94 16.66
N ARG A 105 -2.82 -4.87 15.51
CA ARG A 105 -2.28 -3.65 14.90
C ARG A 105 -3.16 -3.09 13.79
N PHE A 106 -4.35 -3.66 13.56
CA PHE A 106 -5.21 -3.29 12.44
C PHE A 106 -5.56 -1.80 12.46
N VAL A 107 -5.30 -1.11 11.34
CA VAL A 107 -5.64 0.31 11.13
C VAL A 107 -6.55 0.47 9.93
N ASP A 108 -6.18 -0.14 8.80
CA ASP A 108 -6.98 -0.16 7.58
C ASP A 108 -6.82 -1.51 6.85
N SER A 109 -7.72 -1.79 5.92
CA SER A 109 -7.74 -3.05 5.18
C SER A 109 -6.74 -3.12 4.03
N GLN A 110 -6.01 -2.03 3.74
CA GLN A 110 -5.13 -1.89 2.57
C GLN A 110 -5.81 -2.26 1.23
N TYR A 111 -7.13 -2.04 1.14
CA TYR A 111 -7.97 -2.41 -0.01
C TYR A 111 -8.05 -3.93 -0.26
N ALA A 112 -7.75 -4.75 0.75
CA ALA A 112 -7.95 -6.20 0.70
C ALA A 112 -9.43 -6.57 0.77
N CYS A 113 -9.78 -7.66 0.10
CA CYS A 113 -11.10 -8.30 0.18
C CYS A 113 -11.04 -9.48 1.15
N PHE A 114 -11.98 -9.54 2.09
CA PHE A 114 -12.12 -10.66 3.02
C PHE A 114 -13.37 -11.47 2.68
N LEU A 115 -13.20 -12.77 2.50
CA LEU A 115 -14.29 -13.70 2.19
C LEU A 115 -14.40 -14.71 3.34
N SER A 116 -15.61 -14.90 3.87
CA SER A 116 -15.86 -15.84 4.95
C SER A 116 -16.59 -17.08 4.45
N ALA A 117 -16.11 -18.26 4.82
CA ALA A 117 -16.79 -19.53 4.58
C ALA A 117 -18.12 -19.64 5.37
N ASP A 118 -18.30 -18.86 6.43
CA ASP A 118 -19.53 -18.83 7.23
C ASP A 118 -20.67 -18.08 6.52
N ARG A 119 -20.33 -17.22 5.54
CA ARG A 119 -21.27 -16.38 4.79
C ARG A 119 -21.01 -16.45 3.27
N PRO A 120 -21.15 -17.63 2.65
CA PRO A 120 -20.89 -17.82 1.22
C PRO A 120 -21.83 -16.98 0.34
N GLU A 121 -23.01 -16.60 0.85
CA GLU A 121 -23.95 -15.72 0.15
C GLU A 121 -23.44 -14.29 -0.05
N ASP A 122 -22.48 -13.84 0.78
CA ASP A 122 -21.93 -12.48 0.71
C ASP A 122 -20.78 -12.37 -0.32
N VAL A 123 -20.27 -13.48 -0.88
CA VAL A 123 -19.05 -13.51 -1.70
C VAL A 123 -19.12 -12.55 -2.88
N GLU A 124 -20.21 -12.56 -3.66
CA GLU A 124 -20.37 -11.68 -4.82
C GLU A 124 -20.36 -10.20 -4.38
N THR A 125 -21.08 -9.88 -3.30
CA THR A 125 -21.17 -8.52 -2.76
C THR A 125 -19.81 -8.05 -2.24
N SER A 126 -19.07 -8.90 -1.53
CA SER A 126 -17.73 -8.59 -1.02
C SER A 126 -16.76 -8.28 -2.16
N LEU A 127 -16.76 -9.07 -3.22
CA LEU A 127 -15.89 -8.84 -4.39
C LEU A 127 -16.27 -7.55 -5.11
N GLN A 128 -17.56 -7.26 -5.31
CA GLN A 128 -18.02 -6.02 -5.94
C GLN A 128 -17.63 -4.78 -5.12
N ASN A 129 -17.80 -4.85 -3.80
CA ASN A 129 -17.44 -3.76 -2.89
C ASN A 129 -15.92 -3.53 -2.85
N ALA A 130 -15.13 -4.61 -2.78
CA ALA A 130 -13.67 -4.50 -2.74
C ALA A 130 -13.09 -4.00 -4.07
N ALA A 131 -13.69 -4.38 -5.21
CA ALA A 131 -13.30 -3.86 -6.51
C ALA A 131 -13.57 -2.35 -6.61
N ASP A 132 -14.64 -1.83 -6.00
CA ASP A 132 -15.04 -0.41 -6.04
C ASP A 132 -15.06 0.14 -7.49
N GLY A 133 -15.56 -0.67 -8.43
CA GLY A 133 -15.65 -0.32 -9.85
C GLY A 133 -14.31 -0.35 -10.62
N ARG A 134 -13.22 -0.82 -10.01
CA ARG A 134 -11.94 -1.05 -10.68
C ARG A 134 -12.00 -2.29 -11.58
N ASP A 135 -11.25 -2.26 -12.66
CA ASP A 135 -11.10 -3.38 -13.59
C ASP A 135 -9.95 -4.27 -13.10
N ILE A 136 -10.27 -5.42 -12.48
CA ILE A 136 -9.29 -6.24 -11.76
C ILE A 136 -8.77 -7.35 -12.67
N ASP A 137 -7.48 -7.28 -13.02
CA ASP A 137 -6.80 -8.29 -13.87
C ASP A 137 -6.12 -9.41 -13.07
N LEU A 138 -5.72 -9.14 -11.83
CA LEU A 138 -4.92 -10.06 -11.02
C LEU A 138 -5.40 -10.09 -9.56
N ILE A 139 -5.59 -11.31 -9.03
CA ILE A 139 -5.93 -11.55 -7.63
C ILE A 139 -4.87 -12.47 -7.03
N VAL A 140 -4.39 -12.10 -5.84
CA VAL A 140 -3.65 -13.00 -4.96
C VAL A 140 -4.57 -13.37 -3.80
N VAL A 141 -4.80 -14.67 -3.60
CA VAL A 141 -5.70 -15.20 -2.58
C VAL A 141 -4.98 -16.25 -1.74
N SER A 142 -5.28 -16.27 -0.45
CA SER A 142 -4.81 -17.28 0.50
C SER A 142 -5.83 -17.44 1.62
N ASP A 143 -5.97 -18.67 2.11
CA ASP A 143 -6.64 -19.00 3.38
C ASP A 143 -5.70 -18.87 4.59
N ALA A 144 -4.41 -18.64 4.33
CA ALA A 144 -3.33 -18.50 5.30
C ALA A 144 -3.09 -19.69 6.23
N GLU A 145 -3.46 -20.90 5.83
CA GLU A 145 -3.24 -22.11 6.64
C GLU A 145 -1.74 -22.49 6.74
N ALA A 146 -0.94 -22.11 5.73
CA ALA A 146 0.49 -22.41 5.66
C ALA A 146 1.30 -21.19 5.21
N ILE A 147 1.39 -20.19 6.08
CA ILE A 147 2.20 -19.01 5.83
C ILE A 147 3.68 -19.32 6.11
N LEU A 148 4.48 -19.32 5.03
CA LEU A 148 5.93 -19.45 5.07
C LEU A 148 6.37 -20.66 5.91
N GLY A 149 7.14 -20.43 6.97
CA GLY A 149 7.48 -21.41 8.01
C GLY A 149 6.85 -21.10 9.37
N ILE A 150 5.90 -20.17 9.44
CA ILE A 150 5.29 -19.70 10.69
C ILE A 150 3.90 -20.32 10.94
N GLY A 151 3.35 -21.08 9.99
CA GLY A 151 2.15 -21.90 10.20
C GLY A 151 0.84 -21.21 9.82
N ASP A 152 -0.22 -21.56 10.53
CA ASP A 152 -1.59 -21.06 10.31
C ASP A 152 -1.80 -19.72 11.03
N TRP A 153 -2.22 -18.71 10.27
CA TRP A 153 -2.51 -17.37 10.78
C TRP A 153 -3.91 -16.86 10.41
N GLY A 154 -4.73 -17.65 9.72
CA GLY A 154 -6.06 -17.23 9.27
C GLY A 154 -6.09 -15.81 8.67
N THR A 155 -7.02 -14.97 9.10
CA THR A 155 -7.18 -13.60 8.56
C THR A 155 -5.93 -12.73 8.69
N ASN A 156 -5.08 -12.99 9.69
CA ASN A 156 -3.83 -12.23 9.84
C ASN A 156 -2.86 -12.41 8.66
N GLY A 157 -2.96 -13.52 7.92
CA GLY A 157 -2.10 -13.80 6.77
C GLY A 157 -2.39 -12.96 5.53
N VAL A 158 -3.36 -12.03 5.57
CA VAL A 158 -3.69 -11.15 4.42
C VAL A 158 -2.49 -10.33 3.93
N GLU A 159 -1.56 -9.98 4.82
CA GLU A 159 -0.31 -9.26 4.50
C GLU A 159 0.53 -10.01 3.44
N ILE A 160 0.44 -11.34 3.34
CA ILE A 160 1.14 -12.09 2.29
C ILE A 160 0.54 -11.80 0.91
N SER A 161 -0.78 -11.68 0.82
CA SER A 161 -1.45 -11.36 -0.44
C SER A 161 -1.11 -9.93 -0.87
N VAL A 162 -1.17 -8.98 0.07
CA VAL A 162 -0.76 -7.58 -0.18
C VAL A 162 0.72 -7.50 -0.58
N GLY A 163 1.60 -8.17 0.17
CA GLY A 163 3.04 -8.20 -0.11
C GLY A 163 3.36 -8.79 -1.49
N LYS A 164 2.71 -9.89 -1.88
CA LYS A 164 2.87 -10.45 -3.23
C LYS A 164 2.43 -9.49 -4.33
N LEU A 165 1.31 -8.79 -4.16
CA LEU A 165 0.86 -7.77 -5.12
C LEU A 165 1.86 -6.62 -5.24
N MET A 166 2.46 -6.18 -4.13
CA MET A 166 3.55 -5.19 -4.16
C MET A 166 4.74 -5.70 -4.98
N VAL A 167 5.14 -6.96 -4.80
CA VAL A 167 6.23 -7.57 -5.56
C VAL A 167 5.90 -7.69 -7.04
N TYR A 168 4.68 -8.10 -7.41
CA TYR A 168 4.26 -8.15 -8.83
C TYR A 168 4.37 -6.78 -9.50
N THR A 169 3.93 -5.72 -8.82
CA THR A 169 4.06 -4.36 -9.35
C THR A 169 5.53 -3.96 -9.46
N ALA A 170 6.31 -4.09 -8.39
CA ALA A 170 7.69 -3.60 -8.33
C ALA A 170 8.66 -4.38 -9.23
N ALA A 171 8.49 -5.70 -9.34
CA ALA A 171 9.42 -6.57 -10.05
C ALA A 171 8.96 -6.90 -11.50
N ALA A 172 7.65 -6.95 -11.75
CA ALA A 172 7.11 -7.32 -13.06
C ALA A 172 6.35 -6.19 -13.77
N GLY A 173 6.21 -5.01 -13.14
CA GLY A 173 5.56 -3.86 -13.75
C GLY A 173 4.06 -4.04 -13.97
N ILE A 174 3.42 -4.92 -13.19
CA ILE A 174 1.96 -5.04 -13.18
C ILE A 174 1.35 -3.73 -12.66
N ASP A 175 0.28 -3.26 -13.30
CA ASP A 175 -0.42 -2.04 -12.88
C ASP A 175 -1.00 -2.23 -11.46
N PRO A 176 -0.69 -1.35 -10.49
CA PRO A 176 -1.23 -1.44 -9.14
C PRO A 176 -2.69 -0.94 -9.01
N HIS A 177 -3.30 -0.45 -10.09
CA HIS A 177 -4.68 0.07 -10.11
C HIS A 177 -5.74 -1.01 -10.27
#